data_AF-A0A8X6RC88-F1
#
_entry.id   AF-A0A8X6RC88-F1
#
_cell.length_a   1.000
_cell.length_b   1.000
_cell.length_c   1.000
_cell.angle_alpha   90.00
_cell.angle_beta   90.00
_cell.angle_gamma   90.00
#
_symmetry.space_group_name_H-M   'P 1'
#
loop_
_entity.id
_entity.type
_entity.pdbx_description
1 polymer ?
#
loop_
_entity_poly.entity_id
_entity_poly.type
_entity_poly.pdbx_seq_one_letter_code
_entity_poly.pdbx_strand_id
1 'polypeptide(L)'
;MHGQCPIGVDSLCYYQRALSCGKKPNEKYKGLSNEVLNTIKATYLELCTKELLTKCLHGKTQNSSECLNGVIWQRVPKEDFVCLKILKSGALNAGIQFNDGYKGFVEISKKT
;
A
#
# COMPACT_ATOMS: atom_id res chain seq x y z
N MET A 1 21.22 -8.72 -10.28
CA MET A 1 19.74 -8.73 -10.35
C MET A 1 19.16 -8.00 -11.58
N HIS A 2 19.89 -7.86 -12.70
CA HIS A 2 19.28 -7.41 -13.96
C HIS A 2 18.69 -8.55 -14.79
N GLY A 3 19.26 -9.77 -14.67
CA GLY A 3 18.80 -10.95 -15.42
C GLY A 3 17.41 -11.48 -15.06
N GLN A 4 16.79 -10.97 -13.98
CA GLN A 4 15.40 -11.29 -13.60
C GLN A 4 14.39 -10.27 -14.12
N CYS A 5 14.86 -9.15 -14.68
CA CYS A 5 13.99 -8.12 -15.21
C CYS A 5 13.58 -8.44 -16.65
N PRO A 6 12.38 -8.01 -17.09
CA PRO A 6 11.98 -8.11 -18.49
C PRO A 6 13.00 -7.45 -19.42
N ILE A 7 13.23 -8.05 -20.59
CA ILE A 7 14.07 -7.49 -21.65
C ILE A 7 13.20 -6.58 -22.52
N GLY A 8 13.77 -5.52 -23.09
CA GLY A 8 13.08 -4.65 -24.05
C GLY A 8 13.25 -3.17 -23.73
N VAL A 9 12.91 -2.34 -24.71
CA VAL A 9 12.94 -0.88 -24.60
C VAL A 9 11.93 -0.36 -23.56
N ASP A 10 10.86 -1.12 -23.32
CA ASP A 10 9.83 -0.83 -22.33
C ASP A 10 10.13 -1.38 -20.94
N SER A 11 11.30 -2.01 -20.75
CA SER A 11 11.70 -2.50 -19.44
C SER A 11 11.87 -1.35 -18.45
N LEU A 12 11.26 -1.49 -17.27
CA LEU A 12 11.50 -0.58 -16.14
C LEU A 12 12.93 -0.72 -15.58
N CYS A 13 13.61 -1.83 -15.89
CA CYS A 13 15.00 -2.02 -15.53
C CYS A 13 15.90 -1.20 -16.48
N TYR A 14 16.53 -0.16 -15.93
CA TYR A 14 17.43 0.72 -16.66
C TYR A 14 18.50 -0.04 -17.46
N TYR A 15 19.11 -1.06 -16.86
CA TYR A 15 20.16 -1.87 -17.48
C TYR A 15 19.62 -2.61 -18.73
N GLN A 16 18.49 -3.32 -18.59
CA GLN A 16 17.89 -4.07 -19.69
C GLN A 16 17.44 -3.14 -20.82
N ARG A 17 16.83 -2.01 -20.46
CA ARG A 17 16.42 -0.99 -21.42
C ARG A 17 17.59 -0.39 -22.18
N ALA A 18 18.69 -0.06 -21.49
CA ALA A 18 19.90 0.47 -22.13
C ALA A 18 20.45 -0.53 -23.15
N LEU A 19 20.57 -1.81 -22.79
CA LEU A 19 21.00 -2.88 -23.70
C LEU A 19 20.08 -2.99 -24.92
N SER A 20 18.76 -3.00 -24.71
CA SER A 20 17.79 -3.08 -25.80
C SER A 20 17.79 -1.85 -26.72
N CYS A 21 18.22 -0.68 -26.24
CA CYS A 21 18.41 0.53 -27.05
C CYS A 21 19.80 0.63 -27.69
N GLY A 22 20.65 -0.40 -27.60
CA GLY A 22 22.03 -0.38 -28.12
C GLY A 22 22.96 0.58 -27.37
N LYS A 23 22.58 0.99 -26.15
CA LYS A 23 23.38 1.88 -25.30
C LYS A 23 24.14 1.05 -24.25
N LYS A 24 25.34 1.50 -23.89
CA LYS A 24 26.05 0.92 -22.74
C LYS A 24 25.34 1.34 -21.44
N PRO A 25 24.93 0.40 -20.57
CA PRO A 25 24.40 0.74 -19.26
C PRO A 25 25.42 1.53 -18.47
N ASN A 26 25.02 2.67 -17.90
CA ASN A 26 25.89 3.43 -17.01
C ASN A 26 25.89 2.77 -15.62
N GLU A 27 26.99 2.10 -15.25
CA GLU A 27 27.20 1.55 -13.91
C GLU A 27 27.59 2.68 -12.94
N LYS A 28 26.65 3.60 -12.70
CA LYS A 28 26.85 4.71 -11.76
C LYS A 28 27.06 4.26 -10.30
N TYR A 29 26.64 3.05 -9.96
CA TYR A 29 26.64 2.54 -8.61
C TYR A 29 27.43 1.24 -8.54
N LYS A 30 28.50 1.23 -7.74
CA LYS A 30 29.12 -0.04 -7.30
C LYS A 30 28.06 -0.78 -6.48
N GLY A 31 27.77 -2.03 -6.86
CA GLY A 31 26.83 -2.86 -6.12
C GLY A 31 27.23 -3.06 -4.66
N LEU A 32 26.33 -3.63 -3.87
CA LEU A 32 26.62 -4.03 -2.49
C LEU A 32 27.79 -5.03 -2.46
N SER A 33 28.58 -5.00 -1.38
CA SER A 33 29.65 -5.99 -1.20
C SER A 33 29.08 -7.41 -1.08
N ASN A 34 29.87 -8.41 -1.44
CA ASN A 34 29.46 -9.81 -1.35
C ASN A 34 29.10 -10.21 0.09
N GLU A 35 29.78 -9.64 1.09
CA GLU A 35 29.46 -9.85 2.50
C GLU A 35 28.05 -9.40 2.83
N VAL A 36 27.71 -8.14 2.50
CA VAL A 36 26.35 -7.59 2.74
C VAL A 36 25.32 -8.39 1.97
N LEU A 37 25.58 -8.72 0.70
CA LEU A 37 24.68 -9.54 -0.11
C LEU A 37 24.42 -10.89 0.53
N ASN A 38 25.45 -11.59 0.98
CA ASN A 38 25.31 -12.91 1.60
C ASN A 38 24.51 -12.84 2.91
N THR A 39 24.69 -11.77 3.70
CA THR A 39 23.89 -11.54 4.91
C THR A 39 22.41 -11.32 4.60
N ILE A 40 22.07 -10.48 3.62
CA ILE A 40 20.67 -10.10 3.35
C ILE A 40 19.94 -11.05 2.41
N LYS A 41 20.66 -11.89 1.64
CA LYS A 41 20.09 -12.70 0.56
C LYS A 41 19.01 -13.67 1.05
N ALA A 42 19.23 -14.31 2.19
CA ALA A 42 18.25 -15.23 2.77
C ALA A 42 16.92 -14.50 3.05
N THR A 43 16.98 -13.40 3.80
CA THR A 43 15.82 -12.56 4.11
C THR A 43 15.15 -12.00 2.84
N TYR A 44 15.93 -11.52 1.88
CA TYR A 44 15.40 -11.04 0.61
C TYR A 44 14.60 -12.13 -0.12
N LEU A 45 15.11 -13.35 -0.19
CA LEU A 45 14.43 -14.46 -0.87
C LEU A 45 13.15 -14.88 -0.14
N GLU A 46 13.16 -14.92 1.20
CA GLU A 46 11.95 -15.17 1.99
C GLU A 46 10.87 -14.11 1.76
N LEU A 47 11.25 -12.84 1.66
CA LEU A 47 10.33 -11.74 1.34
C LEU A 47 9.79 -11.80 -0.10
N CYS A 48 10.47 -12.50 -1.01
CA CYS A 48 10.04 -12.67 -2.40
C CYS A 48 9.17 -13.92 -2.62
N THR A 49 8.79 -14.64 -1.55
CA THR A 49 7.97 -15.86 -1.65
C THR A 49 6.55 -15.55 -2.16
N LYS A 50 5.99 -16.45 -2.97
CA LYS A 50 4.63 -16.30 -3.51
C LYS A 50 3.58 -16.32 -2.42
N GLU A 51 3.85 -17.05 -1.34
CA GLU A 51 3.02 -17.16 -0.15
C GLU A 51 2.88 -15.80 0.54
N LEU A 52 3.97 -15.03 0.66
CA LEU A 52 3.93 -13.68 1.23
C LEU A 52 3.22 -12.70 0.29
N LEU A 53 3.48 -12.78 -1.02
CA LEU A 53 2.77 -11.98 -2.02
C LEU A 53 1.25 -12.23 -1.97
N THR A 54 0.84 -13.49 -1.83
CA THR A 54 -0.59 -13.87 -1.73
C THR A 54 -1.24 -13.26 -0.49
N LYS A 55 -0.52 -13.13 0.63
CA LYS A 55 -1.01 -12.42 1.82
C LYS A 55 -1.17 -10.92 1.55
N CYS A 56 -0.28 -10.30 0.77
CA CYS A 56 -0.40 -8.89 0.38
C CYS A 56 -1.60 -8.63 -0.55
N LEU A 57 -1.95 -9.58 -1.43
CA LEU A 57 -3.11 -9.45 -2.33
C LEU A 57 -4.46 -9.39 -1.60
N HIS A 58 -4.53 -9.89 -0.36
CA HIS A 58 -5.75 -9.79 0.44
C HIS A 58 -6.04 -8.36 0.92
N GLY A 59 -5.09 -7.41 0.81
CA GLY A 59 -5.32 -5.98 1.07
C GLY A 59 -5.69 -5.62 2.52
N LYS A 60 -5.64 -6.56 3.47
CA LYS A 60 -6.07 -6.39 4.86
C LYS A 60 -4.91 -6.19 5.85
N THR A 61 -3.79 -5.61 5.42
CA THR A 61 -2.65 -5.32 6.29
C THR A 61 -2.73 -3.97 7.01
N GLN A 62 -3.73 -3.15 6.71
CA GLN A 62 -4.12 -2.07 7.62
C GLN A 62 -5.05 -2.66 8.67
N ASN A 63 -4.64 -2.59 9.94
CA ASN A 63 -5.49 -2.92 11.09
C ASN A 63 -6.86 -2.22 10.92
N SER A 64 -7.89 -2.98 10.51
CA SER A 64 -9.17 -2.40 10.12
C SER A 64 -9.82 -1.62 11.25
N SER A 65 -9.57 -2.06 12.50
CA SER A 65 -10.01 -1.38 13.71
C SER A 65 -9.33 -0.02 13.87
N GLU A 66 -8.02 0.07 13.60
CA GLU A 66 -7.27 1.33 13.69
C GLU A 66 -7.64 2.30 12.57
N CYS A 67 -7.82 1.78 11.35
CA CYS A 67 -8.28 2.59 10.22
C CYS A 67 -9.69 3.16 10.47
N LEU A 68 -10.63 2.33 10.95
CA LEU A 68 -11.98 2.79 11.32
C LEU A 68 -11.94 3.83 12.44
N ASN A 69 -11.14 3.59 13.49
CA ASN A 69 -10.96 4.55 14.58
C ASN A 69 -10.44 5.90 14.06
N GLY A 70 -9.52 5.89 13.10
CA GLY A 70 -9.06 7.11 12.42
C GLY A 70 -10.19 7.88 11.74
N VAL A 71 -11.08 7.19 11.00
CA VAL A 71 -12.24 7.81 10.35
C VAL A 71 -13.25 8.34 11.37
N ILE A 72 -13.44 7.65 12.49
CA ILE A 72 -14.30 8.11 13.60
C ILE A 72 -13.73 9.41 14.18
N TRP A 73 -12.44 9.45 14.51
CA TRP A 73 -11.83 10.63 15.13
C TRP A 73 -11.74 11.84 14.18
N GLN A 74 -11.68 11.61 12.87
CA GLN A 74 -11.81 12.71 11.89
C GLN A 74 -13.20 13.36 11.88
N ARG A 75 -14.26 12.61 12.23
CA ARG A 75 -15.63 13.14 12.31
C ARG A 75 -16.02 13.64 13.69
N VAL A 76 -15.57 12.92 14.71
CA VAL A 76 -15.82 13.22 16.12
C VAL A 76 -14.48 13.16 16.84
N PRO A 77 -13.73 14.28 16.85
CA PRO A 77 -12.47 14.38 17.56
C PRO A 77 -12.64 13.98 19.03
N LYS A 78 -11.60 13.40 19.64
CA LYS A 78 -11.66 12.96 21.04
C LYS A 78 -11.68 14.13 22.01
N GLU A 79 -11.14 15.24 21.55
CA GLU A 79 -10.94 16.47 22.29
C GLU A 79 -12.23 17.31 22.35
N ASP A 80 -13.21 17.00 21.49
CA ASP A 80 -14.48 17.72 21.40
C ASP A 80 -15.59 17.00 22.17
N PHE A 81 -16.09 17.66 23.22
CA PHE A 81 -17.22 17.16 24.01
C PHE A 81 -18.54 17.47 23.32
N VAL A 82 -19.17 16.46 22.74
CA VAL A 82 -20.48 16.57 22.06
C VAL A 82 -21.56 15.77 22.79
N CYS A 83 -22.82 16.15 22.59
CA CYS A 83 -23.92 15.36 23.14
C CYS A 83 -24.01 13.97 22.49
N LEU A 84 -24.62 13.00 23.19
CA LEU A 84 -24.71 11.60 22.74
C LEU A 84 -25.31 11.46 21.33
N LYS A 85 -26.26 12.33 20.97
CA LYS A 85 -26.90 12.33 19.64
C LYS A 85 -25.89 12.60 18.52
N ILE A 86 -25.03 13.61 18.71
CA ILE A 86 -23.99 13.98 17.74
C ILE A 86 -22.93 12.88 17.67
N LEU A 87 -22.47 12.37 18.82
CA LEU A 87 -21.49 11.28 18.89
C LEU A 87 -21.97 10.04 18.10
N LYS A 88 -23.22 9.61 18.32
CA LYS A 88 -23.80 8.48 17.60
C LYS A 88 -23.89 8.73 16.09
N SER A 89 -24.35 9.92 15.69
CA SER A 89 -24.47 10.27 14.27
C SER A 89 -23.10 10.32 13.56
N GLY A 90 -22.09 10.90 14.20
CA GLY A 90 -20.74 10.96 13.67
C GLY A 90 -20.08 9.59 13.53
N ALA A 91 -20.26 8.70 14.51
CA ALA A 91 -19.76 7.32 14.44
C ALA A 91 -20.45 6.50 13.33
N LEU A 92 -21.78 6.64 13.16
CA LEU A 92 -22.51 5.98 12.07
C LEU A 92 -22.04 6.48 10.70
N ASN A 93 -21.88 7.80 10.53
CA ASN A 93 -21.35 8.38 9.31
C ASN A 93 -19.92 7.89 9.03
N ALA A 94 -19.07 7.75 10.06
CA ALA A 94 -17.75 7.16 9.92
C ALA A 94 -17.79 5.72 9.43
N GLY A 95 -18.69 4.89 9.97
CA GLY A 95 -18.89 3.53 9.50
C GLY A 95 -19.33 3.45 8.04
N ILE A 96 -20.27 4.32 7.61
CA ILE A 96 -20.72 4.39 6.22
C ILE A 96 -19.58 4.76 5.29
N GLN A 97 -18.80 5.80 5.61
CA GLN A 97 -17.66 6.19 4.79
C GLN A 97 -16.58 5.10 4.75
N PHE A 98 -16.33 4.42 5.86
CA PHE A 98 -15.31 3.38 5.93
C PHE A 98 -15.66 2.19 5.03
N ASN A 99 -16.94 1.78 5.00
CA ASN A 99 -17.38 0.63 4.21
C ASN A 99 -17.60 0.97 2.72
N ASP A 100 -18.31 2.08 2.44
CA ASP A 100 -18.84 2.37 1.09
C ASP A 100 -18.40 3.73 0.54
N GLY A 101 -17.52 4.45 1.26
CA GLY A 101 -17.08 5.78 0.88
C GLY A 101 -18.25 6.75 0.72
N TYR A 102 -18.18 7.62 -0.29
CA TYR A 102 -19.24 8.60 -0.55
C TYR A 102 -20.53 7.97 -1.11
N LYS A 103 -20.44 6.79 -1.74
CA LYS A 103 -21.61 6.10 -2.29
C LYS A 103 -22.62 5.74 -1.21
N GLY A 104 -22.14 5.32 -0.04
CA GLY A 104 -23.00 5.01 1.11
C GLY A 104 -23.87 6.20 1.55
N PHE A 105 -23.34 7.42 1.51
CA PHE A 105 -24.13 8.62 1.82
C PHE A 105 -25.21 8.89 0.77
N VAL A 106 -24.85 8.80 -0.52
CA VAL A 106 -25.80 9.02 -1.62
C VAL A 106 -26.99 8.07 -1.54
N GLU A 107 -26.76 6.80 -1.21
CA GLU A 107 -27.82 5.80 -1.07
C GLU A 107 -28.76 6.07 0.12
N ILE A 108 -28.24 6.60 1.23
CA ILE A 108 -29.07 6.98 2.39
C ILE A 108 -29.89 8.24 2.07
N SER A 109 -29.28 9.22 1.41
CA SER A 109 -29.97 10.46 1.01
C SER A 109 -31.13 10.21 0.04
N LYS A 110 -31.09 9.13 -0.77
CA LYS A 110 -32.21 8.73 -1.63
C LYS A 110 -33.39 8.10 -0.88
N LYS A 111 -33.16 7.62 0.36
CA LYS A 111 -34.19 6.94 1.18
C LYS A 111 -34.89 7.87 2.16
N THR A 112 -34.44 9.12 2.26
CA THR A 112 -34.99 10.17 3.14
C THR A 112 -35.79 11.14 2.30
#